data_AF-A0A8S3HPX4-F1
#
_entry.id   AF-A0A8S3HPX4-F1
#
_cell.length_a   1.000
_cell.length_b   1.000
_cell.length_c   1.000
_cell.angle_alpha   90.00
_cell.angle_beta   90.00
_cell.angle_gamma   90.00
#
_symmetry.space_group_name_H-M   'P 1'
#
loop_
_entity.id
_entity.type
_entity.pdbx_description
1 polymer ?
#
loop_
_entity_poly.entity_id
_entity_poly.type
_entity_poly.pdbx_seq_one_letter_code
_entity_poly.pdbx_strand_id
1 'polypeptide(L)'
;MEREKVYLNKLNIILVQILKHEWPKKWPNFISDIVEASKTSESMCQNNLDILKLLSEEVFDFSSGQMTQAKAKHLKDTMCSEFTKIFQLCEYVVDKSRHPPLLLVTLETLLRFLSWIPLGYIFETNMVNTLIETFFTVPMFRNVTLRCLTEI
;
A
#
# COMPACT_ATOMS: atom_id res chain seq x y z
N MET A 1 -17.22 8.77 8.95
CA MET A 1 -15.93 8.16 9.32
C MET A 1 -14.95 9.12 9.99
N GLU A 2 -15.05 10.45 9.83
CA GLU A 2 -14.16 11.43 10.50
C GLU A 2 -14.03 11.22 12.03
N ARG A 3 -15.16 10.92 12.69
CA ARG A 3 -15.27 10.90 14.16
C ARG A 3 -14.43 9.82 14.85
N GLU A 4 -14.08 8.75 14.14
CA GLU A 4 -13.39 7.59 14.70
C GLU A 4 -12.05 7.30 13.98
N LYS A 5 -11.58 8.21 13.12
CA LYS A 5 -10.35 8.01 12.31
C LYS A 5 -9.14 7.68 13.18
N VAL A 6 -8.99 8.34 14.32
CA VAL A 6 -7.90 8.07 15.28
C VAL A 6 -8.00 6.67 15.87
N TYR A 7 -9.22 6.24 16.22
CA TYR A 7 -9.46 4.92 16.79
C TYR A 7 -9.20 3.83 15.75
N LEU A 8 -9.71 3.99 14.54
CA LEU A 8 -9.48 3.07 13.42
C LEU A 8 -7.99 2.95 13.09
N ASN A 9 -7.26 4.08 13.04
CA ASN A 9 -5.82 4.06 12.82
C ASN A 9 -5.07 3.27 13.91
N LYS A 10 -5.49 3.39 15.18
CA LYS A 10 -4.92 2.57 16.27
C LYS A 10 -5.20 1.08 16.07
N LEU A 11 -6.39 0.70 15.61
CA LEU A 11 -6.71 -0.68 15.28
C LEU A 11 -5.83 -1.21 14.14
N ASN A 12 -5.62 -0.41 13.09
CA ASN A 12 -4.75 -0.76 11.97
C ASN A 12 -3.30 -0.99 12.44
N ILE A 13 -2.77 -0.11 13.31
CA ILE A 13 -1.43 -0.28 13.89
C ILE A 13 -1.35 -1.60 14.67
N ILE A 14 -2.34 -1.90 15.52
CA ILE A 14 -2.39 -3.16 16.29
C ILE A 14 -2.42 -4.36 15.35
N LEU A 15 -3.23 -4.32 14.28
CA LEU A 15 -3.29 -5.37 13.28
C LEU A 15 -1.92 -5.59 12.61
N VAL A 16 -1.22 -4.52 12.23
CA VAL A 16 0.13 -4.64 11.65
C VAL A 16 1.13 -5.26 12.64
N GLN A 17 1.03 -4.94 13.94
CA GLN A 17 1.85 -5.60 14.95
C GLN A 17 1.55 -7.11 15.07
N ILE A 18 0.28 -7.53 14.88
CA ILE A 18 -0.08 -8.95 14.80
C ILE A 18 0.52 -9.59 13.53
N LEU A 19 0.40 -8.92 12.38
CA LEU A 19 0.91 -9.41 11.10
C LEU A 19 2.42 -9.65 11.13
N LYS A 20 3.20 -8.79 11.80
CA LYS A 20 4.66 -8.99 11.99
C LYS A 20 4.99 -10.32 12.68
N HIS A 21 4.06 -10.93 13.40
CA HIS A 21 4.27 -12.20 14.12
C HIS A 21 3.61 -13.39 13.43
N GLU A 22 2.42 -13.19 12.87
CA GLU A 22 1.57 -14.25 12.34
C GLU A 22 1.73 -14.42 10.82
N TRP A 23 1.90 -13.33 10.08
CA TRP A 23 2.10 -13.36 8.64
C TRP A 23 3.60 -13.47 8.30
N PRO A 24 3.99 -14.29 7.31
CA PRO A 24 3.15 -15.10 6.42
C PRO A 24 2.88 -16.53 6.90
N LYS A 25 3.58 -17.03 7.92
CA LYS A 25 3.58 -18.47 8.25
C LYS A 25 2.25 -19.02 8.77
N LYS A 26 1.57 -18.27 9.65
CA LYS A 26 0.32 -18.69 10.30
C LYS A 26 -0.91 -18.10 9.62
N TRP A 27 -0.74 -17.03 8.85
CA TRP A 27 -1.82 -16.40 8.09
C TRP A 27 -1.45 -16.21 6.62
N PRO A 28 -1.19 -17.28 5.86
CA PRO A 28 -0.63 -17.18 4.49
C PRO A 28 -1.52 -16.40 3.51
N ASN A 29 -2.84 -16.44 3.70
CA ASN A 29 -3.79 -15.84 2.76
C ASN A 29 -4.06 -14.34 3.00
N PHE A 30 -3.44 -13.71 4.01
CA PHE A 30 -3.75 -12.33 4.39
C PHE A 30 -3.80 -11.34 3.21
N ILE A 31 -2.79 -11.36 2.31
CA ILE A 31 -2.76 -10.44 1.17
C ILE A 31 -3.90 -10.72 0.18
N SER A 32 -4.23 -11.99 -0.08
CA SER A 32 -5.38 -12.35 -0.91
C SER A 32 -6.68 -11.86 -0.26
N ASP A 33 -6.88 -12.18 1.02
CA ASP A 33 -8.10 -11.88 1.78
C ASP A 33 -8.33 -10.35 1.84
N ILE A 34 -7.28 -9.56 2.12
CA ILE A 34 -7.41 -8.10 2.21
C ILE A 34 -7.65 -7.46 0.83
N VAL A 35 -7.05 -7.99 -0.24
CA VAL A 35 -7.30 -7.51 -1.61
C VAL A 35 -8.74 -7.81 -2.04
N GLU A 36 -9.27 -8.99 -1.73
CA GLU A 36 -10.66 -9.34 -2.02
C GLU A 36 -11.64 -8.50 -1.19
N ALA A 37 -11.40 -8.36 0.12
CA ALA A 37 -12.21 -7.52 0.99
C ALA A 37 -12.25 -6.06 0.54
N SER A 38 -11.17 -5.55 -0.05
CA SER A 38 -11.07 -4.18 -0.57
C SER A 38 -12.05 -3.90 -1.71
N LYS A 39 -12.57 -4.92 -2.40
CA LYS A 39 -13.53 -4.75 -3.51
C LYS A 39 -14.98 -4.63 -3.05
N THR A 40 -15.25 -4.78 -1.75
CA THR A 40 -16.61 -4.77 -1.19
C THR A 40 -17.21 -3.36 -1.05
N SER A 41 -16.37 -2.36 -0.75
CA SER A 41 -16.77 -0.95 -0.66
C SER A 41 -15.55 -0.04 -0.70
N GLU A 42 -15.72 1.21 -1.14
CA GLU A 42 -14.63 2.19 -1.17
C GLU A 42 -14.07 2.51 0.22
N SER A 43 -14.91 2.49 1.26
CA SER A 43 -14.48 2.70 2.65
C SER A 43 -13.60 1.56 3.18
N MET A 44 -13.97 0.32 2.87
CA MET A 44 -13.14 -0.85 3.19
C MET A 44 -11.83 -0.83 2.41
N CYS A 45 -11.89 -0.49 1.11
CA CYS A 45 -10.71 -0.33 0.26
C CYS A 45 -9.72 0.68 0.84
N GLN A 46 -10.22 1.85 1.24
CA GLN A 46 -9.41 2.92 1.80
C GLN A 46 -8.69 2.45 3.08
N ASN A 47 -9.42 1.83 4.01
CA ASN A 47 -8.81 1.33 5.24
C ASN A 47 -7.78 0.22 4.98
N ASN A 48 -8.07 -0.67 4.03
CA ASN A 48 -7.18 -1.76 3.68
C ASN A 48 -5.89 -1.28 3.00
N LEU A 49 -5.97 -0.24 2.16
CA LEU A 49 -4.79 0.40 1.60
C LEU A 49 -3.95 1.11 2.67
N ASP A 50 -4.56 1.70 3.69
CA ASP A 50 -3.85 2.24 4.86
C ASP A 50 -3.15 1.13 5.66
N ILE A 51 -3.78 -0.03 5.85
CA ILE A 51 -3.14 -1.21 6.49
C ILE A 51 -1.94 -1.69 5.67
N LEU A 52 -2.07 -1.78 4.35
CA LEU A 52 -0.98 -2.19 3.46
C LEU A 52 0.18 -1.18 3.47
N LYS A 53 -0.13 0.12 3.54
CA LYS A 53 0.86 1.20 3.69
C LYS A 53 1.64 1.04 4.99
N LEU A 54 0.95 0.91 6.11
CA LEU A 54 1.56 0.71 7.44
C LEU A 54 2.41 -0.56 7.48
N LEU A 55 1.94 -1.66 6.87
CA LEU A 55 2.70 -2.90 6.76
C LEU A 55 4.00 -2.70 5.97
N SER A 56 3.96 -1.99 4.84
CA SER A 56 5.17 -1.68 4.07
C SER A 56 6.16 -0.83 4.85
N GLU A 57 5.68 0.20 5.56
CA GLU A 57 6.54 1.02 6.41
C GLU A 57 7.22 0.15 7.48
N GLU A 58 6.48 -0.72 8.16
CA GLU A 58 7.06 -1.61 9.19
C GLU A 58 8.05 -2.66 8.64
N VAL A 59 7.85 -3.14 7.41
CA VAL A 59 8.69 -4.18 6.79
C VAL A 59 9.93 -3.57 6.11
N PHE A 60 9.81 -2.37 5.53
CA PHE A 60 10.85 -1.77 4.69
C PHE A 60 11.55 -0.55 5.31
N ASP A 61 10.87 0.28 6.10
CA ASP A 61 11.49 1.38 6.86
C ASP A 61 12.10 0.82 8.17
N PHE A 62 13.33 0.32 8.06
CA PHE A 62 14.10 -0.33 9.11
C PHE A 62 14.48 0.54 10.33
N SER A 63 13.92 1.74 10.44
CA SER A 63 14.31 2.77 11.40
C SER A 63 14.17 2.35 12.87
N SER A 64 13.42 1.29 13.18
CA SER A 64 13.06 0.93 14.55
C SER A 64 13.91 -0.18 15.19
N GLY A 65 14.72 -0.94 14.43
CA GLY A 65 15.55 -2.03 14.97
C GLY A 65 14.77 -3.18 15.65
N GLN A 66 13.44 -3.26 15.43
CA GLN A 66 12.55 -4.19 16.13
C GLN A 66 12.55 -5.63 15.60
N MET A 67 13.29 -5.90 14.51
CA MET A 67 13.31 -7.21 13.85
C MET A 67 14.75 -7.67 13.57
N THR A 68 14.97 -8.98 13.67
CA THR A 68 16.21 -9.59 13.21
C THR A 68 16.31 -9.48 11.69
N GLN A 69 17.53 -9.39 11.16
CA GLN A 69 17.78 -9.29 9.71
C GLN A 69 17.12 -10.43 8.93
N ALA A 70 17.19 -11.67 9.45
CA ALA A 70 16.57 -12.84 8.83
C ALA A 70 15.04 -12.72 8.75
N LYS A 71 14.39 -12.25 9.83
CA LYS A 71 12.94 -12.07 9.87
C LYS A 71 12.49 -10.99 8.89
N ALA A 72 13.19 -9.87 8.87
CA ALA A 72 12.89 -8.78 7.97
C ALA A 72 13.09 -9.17 6.50
N LYS A 73 14.19 -9.86 6.16
CA LYS A 73 14.40 -10.41 4.83
C LYS A 73 13.24 -11.32 4.41
N HIS A 74 12.81 -12.22 5.29
CA HIS A 74 11.70 -13.12 5.01
C HIS A 74 10.37 -12.38 4.75
N LEU A 75 10.05 -11.35 5.53
CA LEU A 75 8.85 -10.53 5.28
C LEU A 75 8.95 -9.76 3.98
N LYS A 76 10.12 -9.16 3.67
CA LYS A 76 10.37 -8.46 2.41
C LYS A 76 10.17 -9.38 1.21
N ASP A 77 10.84 -10.53 1.21
CA ASP A 77 10.77 -11.52 0.12
C ASP A 77 9.31 -11.98 -0.10
N THR A 78 8.57 -12.20 1.00
CA THR A 78 7.17 -12.63 0.91
C THR A 78 6.26 -11.51 0.42
N MET A 79 6.47 -10.27 0.86
CA MET A 79 5.69 -9.12 0.40
C MET A 79 5.94 -8.86 -1.09
N CYS A 80 7.18 -9.03 -1.56
CA CYS A 80 7.52 -8.96 -2.98
C CYS A 80 6.81 -10.06 -3.79
N SER A 81 6.74 -11.29 -3.30
CA SER A 81 6.03 -12.38 -4.01
C SER A 81 4.52 -12.16 -4.12
N GLU A 82 3.95 -11.41 -3.17
CA GLU A 82 2.52 -11.09 -3.13
C GLU A 82 2.19 -9.73 -3.79
N PHE A 83 3.21 -8.96 -4.19
CA PHE A 83 3.07 -7.58 -4.63
C PHE A 83 2.17 -7.43 -5.85
N THR A 84 2.16 -8.41 -6.76
CA THR A 84 1.29 -8.39 -7.95
C THR A 84 -0.18 -8.15 -7.59
N LYS A 85 -0.68 -8.79 -6.52
CA LYS A 85 -2.07 -8.64 -6.09
C LYS A 85 -2.35 -7.23 -5.56
N ILE A 86 -1.39 -6.66 -4.85
CA ILE A 86 -1.47 -5.30 -4.30
C ILE A 86 -1.43 -4.27 -5.43
N PHE A 87 -0.55 -4.45 -6.40
CA PHE A 87 -0.44 -3.58 -7.57
C PHE A 87 -1.74 -3.59 -8.40
N GLN A 88 -2.27 -4.78 -8.68
CA GLN A 88 -3.55 -4.92 -9.37
C GLN A 88 -4.73 -4.28 -8.61
N LEU A 89 -4.70 -4.29 -7.27
CA LEU A 89 -5.67 -3.55 -6.48
C LEU A 89 -5.52 -2.03 -6.68
N CYS A 90 -4.29 -1.51 -6.71
CA CYS A 90 -4.05 -0.09 -6.97
C CYS A 90 -4.56 0.31 -8.36
N GLU A 91 -4.23 -0.47 -9.40
CA GLU A 91 -4.73 -0.24 -10.77
C GLU A 91 -6.26 -0.28 -10.83
N TYR A 92 -6.87 -1.26 -10.17
CA TYR A 92 -8.33 -1.38 -10.07
C TYR A 92 -8.97 -0.13 -9.45
N VAL A 93 -8.39 0.40 -8.36
CA VAL A 93 -8.91 1.60 -7.70
C VAL A 93 -8.79 2.84 -8.60
N VAL A 94 -7.64 3.00 -9.27
CA VAL A 94 -7.41 4.12 -10.19
C VAL A 94 -8.38 4.09 -11.37
N ASP A 95 -8.69 2.91 -11.90
CA ASP A 95 -9.65 2.73 -13.01
C ASP A 95 -11.10 2.96 -12.55
N LYS A 96 -11.50 2.40 -11.39
CA LYS A 96 -12.92 2.31 -10.99
C LYS A 96 -13.41 3.41 -10.07
N SER A 97 -12.53 4.06 -9.30
CA SER A 97 -12.97 5.05 -8.31
C SER A 97 -12.82 6.48 -8.81
N ARG A 98 -13.74 7.33 -8.37
CA ARG A 98 -13.65 8.80 -8.47
C ARG A 98 -13.64 9.46 -7.08
N HIS A 99 -13.59 8.66 -6.01
CA HIS A 99 -13.61 9.13 -4.63
C HIS A 99 -12.22 9.66 -4.23
N PRO A 100 -12.03 10.99 -4.05
CA PRO A 100 -10.70 11.55 -3.89
C PRO A 100 -9.91 11.05 -2.67
N PRO A 101 -10.51 10.85 -1.48
CA PRO A 101 -9.81 10.27 -0.34
C PRO A 101 -9.24 8.87 -0.61
N LEU A 102 -9.97 8.04 -1.37
CA LEU A 102 -9.49 6.71 -1.73
C LEU A 102 -8.31 6.80 -2.71
N LEU A 103 -8.42 7.61 -3.77
CA LEU A 103 -7.32 7.84 -4.72
C LEU A 103 -6.07 8.39 -4.04
N LEU A 104 -6.23 9.32 -3.09
CA LEU A 104 -5.11 9.87 -2.32
C LEU A 104 -4.40 8.79 -1.51
N VAL A 105 -5.14 7.95 -0.78
CA VAL A 105 -4.56 6.83 -0.03
C VAL A 105 -3.87 5.85 -0.97
N THR A 106 -4.45 5.54 -2.14
CA THR A 106 -3.80 4.69 -3.15
C THR A 106 -2.42 5.24 -3.57
N LEU A 107 -2.32 6.55 -3.81
CA LEU A 107 -1.05 7.19 -4.18
C LEU A 107 -0.03 7.18 -3.02
N GLU A 108 -0.49 7.43 -1.80
CA GLU A 108 0.38 7.36 -0.60
C GLU A 108 0.88 5.93 -0.36
N THR A 109 0.02 4.93 -0.56
CA THR A 109 0.36 3.51 -0.46
C THR A 109 1.37 3.13 -1.55
N LEU A 110 1.14 3.55 -2.80
CA LEU A 110 2.08 3.35 -3.90
C LEU A 110 3.44 3.98 -3.61
N LEU A 111 3.48 5.21 -3.09
CA LEU A 111 4.72 5.90 -2.72
C LEU A 111 5.60 5.06 -1.79
N ARG A 112 5.01 4.38 -0.80
CA ARG A 112 5.77 3.52 0.12
C ARG A 112 6.33 2.27 -0.54
N PHE A 113 5.70 1.81 -1.60
CA PHE A 113 6.13 0.64 -2.36
C PHE A 113 7.27 0.95 -3.35
N LEU A 114 7.30 2.16 -3.92
CA LEU A 114 8.26 2.53 -4.97
C LEU A 114 9.73 2.29 -4.59
N SER A 115 10.08 2.43 -3.30
CA SER A 115 11.45 2.23 -2.81
C SER A 115 11.98 0.79 -2.89
N TRP A 116 11.12 -0.21 -3.10
CA TRP A 116 11.52 -1.62 -3.04
C TRP A 116 10.87 -2.55 -4.07
N ILE A 117 9.88 -2.09 -4.84
CA ILE A 117 9.23 -2.94 -5.85
C ILE A 117 10.12 -3.21 -7.06
N PRO A 118 9.90 -4.33 -7.77
CA PRO A 118 10.63 -4.59 -9.02
C PRO A 118 10.37 -3.50 -10.06
N LEU A 119 11.44 -3.04 -10.73
CA LEU A 119 11.38 -1.97 -11.73
C LEU A 119 10.43 -2.26 -12.91
N GLY A 120 10.16 -3.53 -13.21
CA GLY A 120 9.18 -3.93 -14.23
C GLY A 120 7.78 -3.36 -13.96
N TYR A 121 7.34 -3.28 -12.70
CA TYR A 121 6.05 -2.64 -12.36
C TYR A 121 6.04 -1.14 -12.67
N ILE A 122 7.21 -0.49 -12.63
CA ILE A 122 7.35 0.95 -12.85
C ILE A 122 7.39 1.25 -14.35
N PHE A 123 8.23 0.52 -15.09
CA PHE A 123 8.58 0.86 -16.48
C PHE A 123 7.88 0.00 -17.53
N GLU A 124 7.38 -1.18 -17.19
CA GLU A 124 6.67 -2.08 -18.13
C GLU A 124 5.14 -1.96 -18.02
N THR A 125 4.64 -1.05 -17.18
CA THR A 125 3.22 -0.74 -17.01
C THR A 125 2.91 0.72 -17.37
N ASN A 126 1.63 1.09 -17.41
CA ASN A 126 1.19 2.47 -17.64
C ASN A 126 1.26 3.36 -16.38
N MET A 127 1.92 2.90 -15.31
CA MET A 127 1.95 3.60 -14.02
C MET A 127 2.51 5.03 -14.13
N VAL A 128 3.67 5.21 -14.77
CA VAL A 128 4.31 6.53 -14.91
C VAL A 128 3.41 7.49 -15.71
N ASN A 129 2.86 7.04 -16.83
CA ASN A 129 1.94 7.83 -17.64
C ASN A 129 0.69 8.22 -16.83
N THR A 130 0.14 7.29 -16.05
CA THR A 130 -1.00 7.54 -15.17
C THR A 130 -0.67 8.60 -14.11
N LEU A 131 0.51 8.52 -13.47
CA LEU A 131 0.95 9.54 -12.52
C LEU A 131 1.01 10.93 -13.16
N ILE A 132 1.64 11.05 -14.33
CA ILE A 132 1.86 12.34 -15.00
C ILE A 132 0.55 12.91 -15.56
N GLU A 133 -0.18 12.12 -16.34
CA GLU A 133 -1.33 12.63 -17.11
C GLU A 133 -2.59 12.77 -16.23
N THR A 134 -2.80 11.81 -15.31
CA THR A 134 -4.04 11.74 -14.51
C THR A 134 -3.91 12.46 -13.18
N PHE A 135 -2.81 12.26 -12.44
CA PHE A 135 -2.73 12.74 -11.07
C PHE A 135 -1.95 14.06 -10.90
N PHE A 136 -0.86 14.25 -11.64
CA PHE A 136 -0.02 15.44 -11.50
C PHE A 136 -0.76 16.72 -11.94
N THR A 137 -1.62 16.61 -12.95
CA THR A 137 -2.45 17.69 -13.47
C THR A 137 -3.48 18.19 -12.44
N VAL A 138 -3.89 17.34 -11.50
CA VAL A 138 -4.91 17.64 -10.49
C VAL A 138 -4.26 18.19 -9.20
N PRO A 139 -4.57 19.44 -8.77
CA PRO A 139 -3.90 20.08 -7.63
C PRO A 139 -3.89 19.28 -6.32
N MET A 140 -4.97 18.55 -6.02
CA MET A 140 -5.07 17.76 -4.79
C MET A 140 -4.13 16.55 -4.74
N PHE A 141 -3.76 15.98 -5.89
CA PHE A 141 -2.89 14.80 -5.97
C PHE A 141 -1.44 15.19 -6.30
N ARG A 142 -1.23 16.37 -6.89
CA ARG A 142 0.07 16.83 -7.40
C ARG A 142 1.26 16.60 -6.47
N ASN A 143 1.14 16.91 -5.18
CA ASN A 143 2.26 16.77 -4.25
C ASN A 143 2.64 15.32 -4.00
N VAL A 144 1.66 14.44 -3.78
CA VAL A 144 1.95 13.01 -3.59
C VAL A 144 2.46 12.39 -4.89
N THR A 145 1.90 12.79 -6.03
CA THR A 145 2.38 12.36 -7.34
C THR A 145 3.82 12.79 -7.61
N LEU A 146 4.18 14.03 -7.30
CA LEU A 146 5.55 14.52 -7.45
C LEU A 146 6.52 13.72 -6.58
N ARG A 147 6.12 13.37 -5.35
CA ARG A 147 6.92 12.49 -4.48
C ARG A 147 7.08 11.10 -5.10
N CYS A 148 6.01 10.51 -5.66
CA CYS A 148 6.11 9.25 -6.38
C CYS A 148 7.11 9.34 -7.54
N LEU A 149 7.01 10.39 -8.36
CA LEU A 149 7.92 10.63 -9.49
C LEU A 149 9.36 10.93 -9.06
N THR A 150 9.58 11.35 -7.80
CA THR A 150 10.93 11.60 -7.27
C THR A 150 11.59 10.32 -6.75
N GLU A 151 10.80 9.36 -6.29
CA GLU A 151 11.30 8.05 -5.87
C GLU A 151 11.59 7.10 -7.04
N ILE A 152 10.98 7.36 -8.21
CA ILE A 152 11.23 6.66 -9.48
C ILE A 152 12.52 7.16 -10.12
#